data_AF-A0A927KMV0-F1
#
_entry.id   AF-A0A927KMV0-F1
#
_cell.length_a   1.000
_cell.length_b   1.000
_cell.length_c   1.000
_cell.angle_alpha   90.00
_cell.angle_beta   90.00
_cell.angle_gamma   90.00
#
_symmetry.space_group_name_H-M   'P 1'
#
loop_
_entity.id
_entity.type
_entity.pdbx_description
1 polymer ?
#
loop_
_entity_poly.entity_id
_entity_poly.type
_entity_poly.pdbx_seq_one_letter_code
_entity_poly.pdbx_strand_id
1 'polypeptide(L)'
;MTMPDSNKQSGMKDEILAGEYVLGALPPDVHEQLTRRIRQDRSFALMVSRWQANLQQVAFEEQATHTAYAGKLQTQTAAIAMMQARQHATKRLTLAYLWNSVRFWRAIAFGAIFFAVLLSFMN
;
A
#
# COMPACT_ATOMS: atom_id res chain seq x y z
N MET A 1 2.94 44.22 -37.87
CA MET A 1 3.45 43.61 -36.62
C MET A 1 2.23 43.37 -35.72
N THR A 2 1.73 42.14 -35.68
CA THR A 2 0.63 41.73 -34.82
C THR A 2 1.17 41.54 -33.40
N MET A 3 0.67 42.33 -32.44
CA MET A 3 0.98 42.13 -31.01
C MET A 3 0.49 40.72 -30.61
N PRO A 4 1.33 39.88 -29.98
CA PRO A 4 0.90 38.57 -29.57
C PRO A 4 -0.17 38.68 -28.46
N ASP A 5 -1.16 37.80 -28.55
CA ASP A 5 -2.35 37.63 -27.71
C ASP A 5 -2.09 37.69 -26.19
N SER A 6 -1.81 38.89 -25.65
CA SER A 6 -1.47 39.09 -24.22
C SER A 6 -2.62 38.68 -23.29
N ASN A 7 -3.86 38.70 -23.80
CA ASN A 7 -5.04 38.21 -23.10
C ASN A 7 -5.01 36.66 -22.94
N LYS A 8 -4.64 35.91 -23.98
CA LYS A 8 -4.51 34.44 -23.88
C LYS A 8 -3.41 34.05 -22.90
N GLN A 9 -2.29 34.77 -22.92
CA GLN A 9 -1.18 34.50 -22.00
C GLN A 9 -1.55 34.79 -20.53
N SER A 10 -2.44 35.75 -20.28
CA SER A 10 -2.97 36.03 -18.95
C SER A 10 -3.93 34.94 -18.48
N GLY A 11 -4.85 34.49 -19.35
CA GLY A 11 -5.76 33.38 -19.04
C GLY A 11 -5.03 32.06 -18.76
N MET A 12 -3.93 31.77 -19.49
CA MET A 12 -3.14 30.56 -19.25
C MET A 12 -2.39 30.57 -17.91
N LYS A 13 -1.94 31.75 -17.45
CA LYS A 13 -1.33 31.90 -16.12
C LYS A 13 -2.36 31.68 -15.01
N ASP A 14 -3.56 32.23 -15.18
CA ASP A 14 -4.66 32.02 -14.24
C ASP A 14 -5.10 30.55 -14.17
N GLU A 15 -5.04 29.82 -15.28
CA GLU A 15 -5.36 28.40 -15.31
C GLU A 15 -4.35 27.54 -14.54
N ILE A 16 -3.05 27.89 -14.61
CA ILE A 16 -1.99 27.25 -13.81
C ILE A 16 -2.20 27.56 -12.32
N LEU A 17 -2.43 28.83 -11.99
CA LEU A 17 -2.69 29.26 -10.61
C LEU A 17 -3.93 28.59 -9.99
N ALA A 18 -4.99 28.38 -10.77
CA ALA A 18 -6.18 27.66 -10.32
C ALA A 18 -5.86 26.19 -10.01
N GLY A 19 -5.04 25.53 -10.83
CA GLY A 19 -4.60 24.16 -10.59
C GLY A 19 -3.75 24.03 -9.32
N GLU A 20 -2.75 24.89 -9.17
CA GLU A 20 -1.88 24.89 -7.98
C GLU A 20 -2.66 25.21 -6.69
N TYR A 21 -3.65 26.12 -6.76
CA TYR A 21 -4.55 26.41 -5.65
C TYR A 21 -5.33 25.16 -5.20
N VAL A 22 -5.93 24.42 -6.14
CA VAL A 22 -6.72 23.22 -5.82
C VAL A 22 -5.85 22.08 -5.28
N LEU A 23 -4.61 21.96 -5.78
CA LEU A 23 -3.65 20.97 -5.31
C LEU A 23 -3.04 21.33 -3.94
N GLY A 24 -3.27 22.55 -3.43
CA GLY A 24 -2.69 23.00 -2.16
C GLY A 24 -1.18 23.22 -2.21
N ALA A 25 -0.60 23.39 -3.41
CA ALA A 25 0.84 23.57 -3.60
C ALA A 25 1.34 24.98 -3.26
N LEU A 26 0.42 25.91 -2.96
CA LEU A 26 0.73 27.31 -2.66
C LEU A 26 1.07 27.53 -1.18
N PRO A 27 1.96 28.49 -0.87
CA PRO A 27 2.13 29.00 0.49
C PRO A 27 0.80 29.52 1.07
N PRO A 28 0.59 29.40 2.39
CA PRO A 28 -0.69 29.75 3.04
C PRO A 28 -1.09 31.22 2.81
N ASP A 29 -0.12 32.13 2.77
CA ASP A 29 -0.36 33.56 2.55
C ASP A 29 -0.95 33.86 1.17
N VAL A 30 -0.53 33.10 0.16
CA VAL A 30 -1.00 33.24 -1.23
C VAL A 30 -2.36 32.55 -1.38
N HIS A 31 -2.58 31.45 -0.67
CA HIS A 31 -3.85 30.73 -0.65
C HIS A 31 -5.00 31.60 -0.10
N GLU A 32 -4.76 32.40 0.95
CA GLU A 32 -5.77 33.34 1.46
C GLU A 32 -6.12 34.43 0.45
N GLN A 33 -5.13 34.98 -0.25
CA GLN A 33 -5.33 36.01 -1.26
C GLN A 33 -6.17 35.49 -2.44
N LEU A 34 -5.86 34.27 -2.91
CA LEU A 34 -6.63 33.60 -3.95
C LEU A 34 -8.04 33.24 -3.50
N THR A 35 -8.22 32.84 -2.25
CA THR A 35 -9.56 32.57 -1.68
C THR A 35 -10.43 33.84 -1.70
N ARG A 36 -9.84 35.02 -1.43
CA ARG A 36 -10.53 36.31 -1.58
C ARG A 36 -10.79 36.63 -3.05
N ARG A 37 -9.82 36.38 -3.94
CA ARG A 37 -9.96 36.57 -5.40
C ARG A 37 -11.08 35.73 -5.98
N ILE A 38 -11.23 34.47 -5.59
CA ILE A 38 -12.31 33.55 -6.05
C ILE A 38 -13.70 34.13 -5.74
N ARG A 39 -13.86 34.85 -4.62
CA ARG A 39 -15.14 35.50 -4.28
C ARG A 39 -15.47 36.71 -5.17
N GLN A 40 -14.44 37.34 -5.74
CA GLN A 40 -14.57 38.58 -6.53
C GLN A 40 -14.54 38.29 -8.03
N ASP A 41 -13.78 37.28 -8.46
CA ASP A 41 -13.54 36.91 -9.85
C ASP A 41 -14.26 35.60 -10.20
N ARG A 42 -15.40 35.75 -10.90
CA ARG A 42 -16.22 34.64 -11.39
C ARG A 42 -15.46 33.75 -12.39
N SER A 43 -14.57 34.32 -13.21
CA SER A 43 -13.86 33.56 -14.24
C SER A 43 -12.83 32.62 -13.62
N PHE A 44 -12.08 33.13 -12.65
CA PHE A 44 -11.14 32.35 -11.87
C PHE A 44 -11.84 31.28 -11.02
N ALA A 45 -12.99 31.59 -10.43
CA ALA A 45 -13.80 30.62 -9.69
C ALA A 45 -14.27 29.43 -10.57
N LEU A 46 -14.65 29.69 -11.82
CA LEU A 46 -15.01 28.63 -12.76
C LEU A 46 -13.81 27.72 -13.09
N MET A 47 -12.63 28.30 -13.29
CA MET A 47 -11.40 27.51 -13.51
C MET A 47 -11.09 26.60 -12.32
N VAL A 48 -11.19 27.12 -11.08
CA VAL A 48 -11.02 26.35 -9.85
C VAL A 48 -12.05 25.21 -9.76
N SER A 49 -13.33 25.48 -10.04
CA SER A 49 -14.38 24.46 -10.01
C SER A 49 -14.15 23.34 -11.04
N ARG A 50 -13.64 23.68 -12.23
CA ARG A 50 -13.29 22.70 -13.28
C ARG A 50 -12.13 21.81 -12.83
N TRP A 51 -11.09 22.40 -12.24
CA TRP A 51 -9.96 21.67 -11.67
C TRP A 51 -10.40 20.72 -10.54
N GLN A 52 -11.27 21.18 -9.63
CA GLN A 52 -11.82 20.34 -8.57
C GLN A 52 -12.62 19.16 -9.13
N ALA A 53 -13.49 19.39 -10.12
CA ALA A 53 -14.27 18.33 -10.75
C ALA A 53 -13.38 17.30 -11.46
N ASN A 54 -12.36 17.76 -12.20
CA ASN A 54 -11.41 16.87 -12.89
C ASN A 54 -10.62 16.01 -11.88
N LEU A 55 -10.14 16.59 -10.79
CA LEU A 55 -9.40 15.86 -9.76
C LEU A 55 -10.29 14.89 -8.98
N GLN A 56 -11.55 15.24 -8.74
CA GLN A 56 -12.52 14.32 -8.14
C GLN A 56 -12.79 13.12 -9.04
N GLN A 57 -12.91 13.32 -10.36
CA GLN A 57 -13.09 12.23 -11.30
C GLN A 57 -11.87 11.29 -11.32
N VAL A 58 -10.66 11.85 -11.38
CA VAL A 58 -9.42 11.05 -11.35
C VAL A 58 -9.30 10.27 -10.04
N ALA A 59 -9.58 10.90 -8.90
CA ALA A 59 -9.55 10.23 -7.60
C ALA A 59 -10.58 9.09 -7.51
N PHE A 60 -11.77 9.27 -8.09
CA PHE A 60 -12.80 8.23 -8.14
C PHE A 60 -12.37 7.05 -9.02
N GLU A 61 -11.79 7.31 -10.20
CA GLU A 61 -11.27 6.27 -11.10
C GLU A 61 -10.10 5.50 -10.47
N GLU A 62 -9.20 6.19 -9.76
CA GLU A 62 -8.11 5.56 -9.00
C GLU A 62 -8.63 4.71 -7.83
N GLN A 63 -9.65 5.17 -7.10
CA GLN A 63 -10.27 4.39 -6.04
C GLN A 63 -10.99 3.15 -6.58
N ALA A 64 -11.69 3.27 -7.71
CA ALA A 64 -12.34 2.14 -8.38
C ALA A 64 -11.35 1.08 -8.87
N THR A 65 -10.20 1.52 -9.41
CA THR A 65 -9.13 0.61 -9.85
C THR A 65 -8.37 -0.02 -8.67
N HIS A 66 -8.09 0.75 -7.62
CA HIS A 66 -7.41 0.25 -6.42
C HIS A 66 -8.28 -0.75 -5.64
N THR A 67 -9.59 -0.50 -5.51
CA THR A 67 -10.53 -1.46 -4.90
C THR A 67 -10.67 -2.75 -5.69
N ALA A 68 -10.70 -2.66 -7.03
CA ALA A 68 -10.73 -3.83 -7.91
C ALA A 68 -9.43 -4.67 -7.81
N TYR A 69 -8.27 -4.01 -7.68
CA TYR A 69 -6.99 -4.68 -7.51
C TYR A 69 -6.81 -5.28 -6.10
N ALA A 70 -7.18 -4.54 -5.05
CA ALA A 70 -7.15 -5.01 -3.67
C ALA A 70 -8.07 -6.22 -3.44
N GLY A 71 -9.26 -6.23 -4.05
CA GLY A 71 -10.18 -7.38 -4.01
C GLY A 71 -9.61 -8.64 -4.67
N LYS A 72 -8.86 -8.49 -5.77
CA LYS A 72 -8.18 -9.61 -6.45
C LYS A 72 -6.97 -10.13 -5.66
N LEU A 73 -6.22 -9.26 -5.00
CA LEU A 73 -5.09 -9.67 -4.15
C LEU A 73 -5.55 -10.37 -2.86
N GLN A 74 -6.62 -9.90 -2.21
CA GLN A 74 -7.15 -10.54 -0.99
C GLN A 74 -7.67 -11.95 -1.25
N THR A 75 -8.33 -12.17 -2.39
CA THR A 75 -8.83 -13.50 -2.76
C THR A 75 -7.71 -14.49 -3.08
N GLN A 76 -6.64 -14.06 -3.74
CA GLN A 76 -5.47 -14.93 -3.99
C GLN A 76 -4.65 -15.21 -2.73
N THR A 77 -4.41 -14.21 -1.89
CA THR A 77 -3.64 -14.37 -0.64
C THR A 77 -4.37 -15.24 0.38
N ALA A 78 -5.70 -15.11 0.51
CA ALA A 78 -6.51 -15.97 1.38
C ALA A 78 -6.47 -17.45 0.94
N ALA A 79 -6.52 -17.73 -0.36
CA ALA A 79 -6.44 -19.08 -0.89
C ALA A 79 -5.07 -19.73 -0.62
N ILE A 80 -3.98 -18.99 -0.79
CA ILE A 80 -2.61 -19.47 -0.53
C ILE A 80 -2.40 -19.68 0.98
N ALA A 81 -2.86 -18.74 1.81
CA ALA A 81 -2.74 -18.83 3.27
C ALA A 81 -3.49 -20.05 3.84
N MET A 82 -4.68 -20.38 3.33
CA MET A 82 -5.43 -21.56 3.75
C MET A 82 -4.74 -22.88 3.38
N MET A 83 -4.11 -22.96 2.21
CA MET A 83 -3.34 -24.14 1.81
C MET A 83 -2.07 -24.32 2.66
N GLN A 84 -1.34 -23.24 2.92
CA GLN A 84 -0.13 -23.27 3.77
C GLN A 84 -0.47 -23.60 5.22
N ALA A 85 -1.54 -23.01 5.78
CA ALA A 85 -1.96 -23.28 7.16
C ALA A 85 -2.31 -24.77 7.39
N ARG A 86 -2.95 -25.42 6.41
CA ARG A 86 -3.23 -26.88 6.46
C ARG A 86 -1.96 -27.73 6.45
N GLN A 87 -0.95 -27.37 5.65
CA GLN A 87 0.32 -28.11 5.58
C GLN A 87 1.20 -27.89 6.82
N HIS A 88 1.19 -26.70 7.40
CA HIS A 88 1.93 -26.42 8.63
C HIS A 88 1.27 -27.05 9.87
N ALA A 89 -0.06 -27.12 9.91
CA ALA A 89 -0.79 -27.76 11.00
C ALA A 89 -0.51 -29.27 11.07
N THR A 90 -0.48 -29.98 9.94
CA THR A 90 -0.19 -31.42 9.91
C THR A 90 1.24 -31.74 10.33
N LYS A 91 2.24 -30.96 9.88
CA LYS A 91 3.65 -31.15 10.31
C LYS A 91 3.87 -30.84 11.79
N ARG A 92 3.19 -29.84 12.34
CA ARG A 92 3.28 -29.52 13.78
C ARG A 92 2.67 -30.62 14.65
N LEU A 93 1.54 -31.20 14.23
CA LEU A 93 0.91 -32.30 14.94
C LEU A 93 1.79 -33.56 14.97
N THR A 94 2.45 -33.91 13.85
CA THR A 94 3.36 -35.07 13.82
C THR A 94 4.61 -34.85 14.66
N LEU A 95 5.22 -33.66 14.59
CA LEU A 95 6.40 -33.34 15.39
C LEU A 95 6.08 -33.28 16.89
N ALA A 96 4.94 -32.72 17.26
CA ALA A 96 4.46 -32.73 18.65
C ALA A 96 4.17 -34.15 19.16
N TYR A 97 3.62 -35.01 18.31
CA TYR A 97 3.37 -36.42 18.67
C TYR A 97 4.68 -37.20 18.87
N LEU A 98 5.69 -37.00 18.02
CA LEU A 98 7.02 -37.59 18.20
C LEU A 98 7.71 -37.08 19.47
N TRP A 99 7.61 -35.77 19.74
CA TRP A 99 8.18 -35.13 20.91
C TRP A 99 7.55 -35.61 22.23
N ASN A 100 6.24 -35.85 22.23
CA ASN A 100 5.52 -36.37 23.40
C ASN A 100 5.68 -37.90 23.60
N SER A 101 6.39 -38.58 22.70
CA SER A 101 6.57 -40.03 22.78
C SER A 101 7.74 -40.41 23.69
N VAL A 102 7.43 -40.93 24.87
CA VAL A 102 8.45 -41.43 25.83
C VAL A 102 9.34 -42.52 25.22
N ARG A 103 8.79 -43.37 24.34
CA ARG A 103 9.55 -44.43 23.66
C ARG A 103 10.63 -43.87 22.74
N PHE A 104 10.35 -42.74 22.07
CA PHE A 104 11.29 -42.06 21.20
C PHE A 104 12.51 -41.54 21.99
N TRP A 105 12.25 -40.86 23.10
CA TRP A 105 13.31 -40.39 24.01
C TRP A 105 14.13 -41.53 24.61
N ARG A 106 13.50 -42.66 24.94
CA ARG A 106 14.22 -43.84 25.44
C ARG A 106 15.17 -44.41 24.39
N ALA A 107 14.74 -44.53 23.13
CA ALA A 107 15.60 -45.01 22.05
C ALA A 107 16.81 -44.09 21.83
N ILE A 108 16.60 -42.77 21.86
CA ILE A 108 17.69 -41.77 21.76
C ILE A 108 18.68 -41.93 22.93
N ALA A 109 18.18 -42.07 24.16
CA ALA A 109 19.03 -42.24 25.34
C ALA A 109 19.86 -43.54 25.27
N PHE A 110 19.23 -44.66 24.89
CA PHE A 110 19.96 -45.92 24.70
C PHE A 110 21.02 -45.82 23.60
N GLY A 111 20.70 -45.16 22.48
CA GLY A 111 21.68 -44.91 21.41
C GLY A 111 22.87 -44.07 21.89
N ALA A 112 22.61 -43.01 22.65
CA ALA A 112 23.66 -42.15 23.21
C ALA A 112 24.56 -42.90 24.20
N ILE A 113 23.97 -43.70 25.11
CA ILE A 113 24.73 -44.52 26.06
C ILE A 113 25.57 -45.56 25.32
N PHE A 114 24.99 -46.25 24.34
CA PHE A 114 25.70 -47.24 23.54
C PHE A 114 26.89 -46.61 22.83
N PHE A 115 26.70 -45.44 22.21
CA PHE A 115 27.75 -44.72 21.51
C PHE A 115 28.84 -44.21 22.46
N ALA A 116 28.47 -43.71 23.64
CA ALA A 116 29.41 -43.27 24.67
C ALA A 116 30.26 -44.43 25.19
N VAL A 117 29.65 -45.59 25.46
CA VAL A 117 30.38 -46.80 25.87
C VAL A 117 31.35 -47.24 24.78
N LEU A 118 30.90 -47.22 23.52
CA LEU A 118 31.73 -47.60 22.39
C LEU A 118 32.93 -46.65 22.22
N LEU A 119 32.72 -45.35 22.43
CA LEU A 119 33.78 -44.35 22.43
C LEU A 119 34.75 -44.54 23.59
N SER A 120 34.25 -44.83 24.80
CA SER A 120 35.09 -45.12 25.97
C SER A 120 35.92 -46.39 25.83
N PHE A 121 35.49 -47.36 25.03
CA PHE A 121 36.29 -48.55 24.71
C PHE A 121 37.38 -48.29 23.65
N MET A 122 37.26 -47.21 22.88
CA MET A 122 38.19 -46.86 21.81
C MET A 122 39.23 -45.80 22.23
N ASN A 123 39.07 -45.21 23.41
CA ASN A 123 40.01 -44.29 24.06
C ASN A 123 40.80 -45.01 25.16
#